data_AF-A0A7J4QNB8-F1
#
_entry.id   AF-A0A7J4QNB8-F1
#
_cell.length_a   1.000
_cell.length_b   1.000
_cell.length_c   1.000
_cell.angle_alpha   90.00
_cell.angle_beta   90.00
_cell.angle_gamma   90.00
#
_symmetry.space_group_name_H-M   'P 1'
#
loop_
_entity.id
_entity.type
_entity.pdbx_description
1 polymer ?
#
loop_
_entity_poly.entity_id
_entity_poly.type
_entity_poly.pdbx_seq_one_letter_code
_entity_poly.pdbx_strand_id
1 'polypeptide(L)' 'GACSPEEPPQHDAEVVVRYVNANDRTVEGLDLVGRPAFTVQFHPEACPGPHDAAPLFTRFRSMVDAHLHGGEA' A
#
# COMPACT_ATOMS: atom_id res chain seq x y z
N GLY A 1 5.00 21.29 -6.72
CA GLY A 1 3.88 20.33 -6.81
C GLY A 1 2.73 20.90 -6.04
N ALA A 2 1.49 20.66 -6.47
CA ALA A 2 0.32 21.05 -5.70
C ALA A 2 0.07 19.99 -4.61
N CYS A 3 0.26 20.35 -3.34
CA CYS A 3 -0.24 19.57 -2.24
C CYS A 3 -1.71 19.95 -2.02
N SER A 4 -2.55 18.97 -1.72
CA SER A 4 -3.89 19.24 -1.19
C SER A 4 -3.76 20.08 0.10
N PRO A 5 -4.76 20.91 0.41
CA PRO A 5 -4.83 21.54 1.72
C PRO A 5 -4.82 20.47 2.82
N GLU A 6 -4.31 20.82 3.99
CA GLU A 6 -4.41 19.95 5.16
C GLU A 6 -5.89 19.82 5.56
N GLU A 7 -6.38 18.59 5.52
CA GLU A 7 -7.74 18.24 5.92
C GLU A 7 -7.68 17.18 7.02
N PRO A 8 -8.62 17.21 7.98
CA PRO A 8 -8.74 16.12 8.95
C PRO A 8 -9.03 14.79 8.23
N PRO A 9 -8.69 13.64 8.84
CA PRO A 9 -9.03 12.35 8.29
C PRO A 9 -10.53 12.26 7.96
N GLN A 10 -10.85 11.85 6.74
CA GLN A 10 -12.23 11.71 6.28
C GLN A 10 -12.88 10.41 6.81
N HIS A 11 -12.08 9.51 7.40
CA HIS A 11 -12.50 8.20 7.87
C HIS A 11 -11.79 7.84 9.18
N ASP A 12 -12.48 7.10 10.06
CA ASP A 12 -11.94 6.61 11.35
C ASP A 12 -11.06 5.37 11.20
N ALA A 13 -10.54 5.13 9.99
CA ALA A 13 -9.75 3.95 9.68
C ALA A 13 -8.30 4.13 10.13
N GLU A 14 -7.82 3.22 10.97
CA GLU A 14 -6.43 3.22 11.39
C GLU A 14 -5.51 2.72 10.26
N VAL A 15 -4.46 3.48 9.96
CA VAL A 15 -3.49 3.17 8.92
C VAL A 15 -2.07 3.29 9.47
N VAL A 16 -1.18 2.43 8.98
CA VAL A 16 0.24 2.43 9.35
C VAL A 16 1.08 2.74 8.12
N VAL A 17 2.06 3.64 8.28
CA VAL A 17 3.02 3.96 7.23
C VAL A 17 3.96 2.76 7.02
N ARG A 18 3.96 2.21 5.80
CA ARG A 18 4.79 1.07 5.40
C ARG A 18 6.09 1.53 4.74
N TYR A 19 5.99 2.46 3.79
CA TYR A 19 7.13 2.95 3.04
C TYR A 19 7.27 4.45 3.23
N VAL A 20 8.51 4.90 3.40
CA VAL A 20 8.87 6.31 3.52
C VAL A 20 10.00 6.57 2.54
N ASN A 21 9.88 7.63 1.75
CA ASN A 21 10.90 8.04 0.81
C ASN A 21 12.20 8.38 1.55
N ALA A 22 13.33 7.87 1.05
CA ALA A 22 14.63 8.08 1.69
C ALA A 22 15.14 9.52 1.54
N ASN A 23 14.74 10.23 0.49
CA ASN A 23 15.26 11.56 0.16
C ASN A 23 14.54 12.67 0.92
N ASP A 24 13.21 12.65 0.92
CA ASP A 24 12.38 13.77 1.40
C ASP A 24 11.41 13.38 2.53
N ARG A 25 11.43 12.10 2.95
CA ARG A 25 10.59 11.56 4.03
C ARG A 25 9.09 11.59 3.75
N THR A 26 8.67 11.74 2.49
CA THR A 26 7.28 11.59 2.09
C THR A 26 6.78 10.14 2.26
N VAL A 27 5.48 9.98 2.45
CA VAL A 27 4.84 8.66 2.59
C VAL A 27 4.72 8.01 1.21
N GLU A 28 5.20 6.77 1.09
CA GLU A 28 5.25 6.02 -0.17
C GLU A 28 4.38 4.76 -0.16
N GLY A 29 3.73 4.46 0.96
CA GLY A 29 2.79 3.35 1.07
C GLY A 29 2.21 3.19 2.47
N LEU A 30 0.97 2.68 2.51
CA LEU A 30 0.18 2.53 3.73
C LEU A 30 -0.34 1.10 3.83
N ASP A 31 -0.44 0.58 5.05
CA ASP A 31 -1.24 -0.59 5.38
C ASP A 31 -2.48 -0.18 6.17
N LEU A 32 -3.63 -0.74 5.80
CA LEU A 32 -4.87 -0.56 6.56
C LEU A 32 -4.93 -1.56 7.72
N VAL A 33 -5.17 -1.07 8.93
CA VAL A 33 -5.28 -1.95 10.11
C VAL A 33 -6.63 -2.66 10.11
N GLY A 34 -6.62 -3.96 10.45
CA GLY A 34 -7.82 -4.79 10.58
C GLY A 34 -8.47 -5.22 9.27
N ARG A 35 -7.92 -4.85 8.10
CA ARG A 35 -8.43 -5.28 6.79
C ARG A 35 -7.28 -5.63 5.84
N PRO A 36 -7.46 -6.60 4.93
CA PRO A 36 -6.43 -6.96 3.95
C PRO A 36 -6.40 -5.92 2.82
N ALA A 37 -5.88 -4.72 3.09
CA ALA A 37 -5.66 -3.68 2.10
C ALA A 37 -4.35 -2.93 2.34
N PHE A 38 -3.68 -2.55 1.26
CA PHE A 38 -2.48 -1.71 1.30
C PHE A 38 -2.37 -0.86 0.04
N THR A 39 -1.56 0.19 0.09
CA THR A 39 -1.28 1.08 -1.04
C THR A 39 0.23 1.32 -1.19
N VAL A 40 0.62 1.72 -2.40
CA VAL A 40 1.94 2.26 -2.71
C VAL A 40 1.79 3.49 -3.61
N GLN A 41 2.70 4.44 -3.48
CA GLN A 41 2.71 5.66 -4.30
C GLN A 41 3.57 5.48 -5.56
N PHE A 42 4.57 4.60 -5.52
CA PHE A 42 5.41 4.24 -6.66
C PHE A 42 4.78 3.14 -7.53
N HIS A 43 5.38 2.92 -8.71
CA HIS A 43 4.96 1.95 -9.71
C HIS A 43 5.64 0.58 -9.51
N PRO A 44 5.00 -0.41 -8.86
CA PRO A 44 5.60 -1.71 -8.59
C PRO A 44 5.81 -2.57 -9.84
N GLU A 45 5.09 -2.28 -10.92
CA GLU A 45 5.19 -2.94 -12.23
C GLU A 45 6.48 -2.61 -12.99
N ALA A 46 7.10 -1.47 -12.64
CA ALA A 46 8.23 -0.88 -13.37
C ALA A 46 7.91 -0.70 -14.88
N CYS A 47 8.93 -0.55 -15.73
CA CYS A 47 8.84 -0.29 -17.19
C CYS A 47 8.66 1.19 -17.60
N PRO A 48 9.76 1.99 -17.61
CA PRO A 48 11.12 1.64 -17.22
C PRO A 48 11.31 1.67 -15.69
N GLY A 49 12.32 0.97 -15.17
CA GLY A 49 12.68 1.04 -13.75
C GLY A 49 13.16 -0.30 -13.16
N PRO A 50 13.63 -0.30 -11.91
CA PRO A 50 14.05 -1.50 -11.20
C PRO A 50 12.83 -2.35 -10.78
N HIS A 51 13.01 -3.67 -10.72
CA HIS A 51 11.95 -4.61 -10.34
C HIS A 51 11.91 -4.92 -8.84
N ASP A 52 12.54 -4.09 -8.00
CA ASP A 52 12.66 -4.31 -6.55
C ASP A 52 11.29 -4.35 -5.84
N ALA A 53 10.28 -3.70 -6.44
CA ALA A 53 8.91 -3.63 -5.94
C ALA A 53 7.98 -4.76 -6.43
N ALA A 54 8.44 -5.62 -7.35
CA ALA A 54 7.65 -6.73 -7.89
C ALA A 54 7.06 -7.70 -6.84
N PRO A 55 7.70 -7.94 -5.67
CA PRO A 55 7.11 -8.78 -4.62
C PRO A 55 5.74 -8.29 -4.10
N LEU A 56 5.38 -7.02 -4.29
CA LEU A 56 4.07 -6.48 -3.90
C LEU A 56 2.90 -7.18 -4.63
N PHE A 57 3.11 -7.63 -5.87
CA PHE A 57 2.11 -8.44 -6.59
C PHE A 57 1.91 -9.81 -5.95
N THR A 58 3.00 -10.41 -5.45
CA THR A 58 2.93 -11.69 -4.72
C THR A 58 2.19 -11.52 -3.39
N ARG A 59 2.45 -10.42 -2.69
CA ARG A 59 1.70 -10.06 -1.47
C ARG A 59 0.21 -9.92 -1.77
N PHE A 60 -0.15 -9.15 -2.79
CA PHE A 60 -1.54 -8.95 -3.20
C PHE A 60 -2.22 -10.27 -3.55
N ARG A 61 -1.57 -11.11 -4.37
CA ARG A 61 -2.09 -12.45 -4.72
C ARG A 61 -2.35 -13.29 -3.47
N SER A 62 -1.40 -13.32 -2.54
CA SER A 62 -1.55 -14.09 -1.30
C SER A 62 -2.76 -13.63 -0.47
N MET A 63 -3.06 -12.33 -0.47
CA MET A 63 -4.25 -11.78 0.20
C MET A 63 -5.54 -12.20 -0.50
N VAL A 64 -5.56 -12.21 -1.83
CA VAL A 64 -6.70 -12.68 -2.63
C VAL A 64 -6.92 -14.17 -2.41
N ASP A 65 -5.87 -14.98 -2.49
CA ASP A 65 -5.92 -16.43 -2.26
C ASP A 65 -6.48 -16.73 -0.86
N ALA A 66 -5.98 -16.04 0.17
CA ALA A 66 -6.48 -16.18 1.54
C ALA A 66 -7.97 -15.80 1.67
N HIS A 67 -8.43 -14.78 0.95
CA HIS A 67 -9.84 -14.40 0.95
C HIS A 67 -10.73 -15.42 0.24
N LEU A 68 -10.26 -16.00 -0.87
CA LEU A 68 -11.01 -16.99 -1.65
C LEU A 68 -11.05 -18.36 -0.96
N HIS A 69 -9.99 -18.74 -0.25
CA HIS A 69 -9.90 -20.03 0.45
C HIS A 69 -10.34 -19.98 1.92
N GLY A 70 -10.54 -18.78 2.49
CA GLY A 70 -11.00 -18.57 3.86
C GLY A 70 -12.52 -18.62 4.06
N GLY A 71 -13.27 -19.12 3.08
CA GLY A 71 -14.72 -19.33 3.15
C GLY A 71 -15.17 -20.69 3.71
N GLU A 72 -14.24 -21.58 4.05
CA GLU A 72 -14.52 -22.83 4.77
C GLU A 72 -13.70 -22.89 6.06
N ALA A 73 -14.30 -22.40 7.15
CA ALA A 73 -13.95 -22.72 8.53
C ALA A 73 -15.21 -22.60 9.39
#